data_AF-A0A934DFD1-F1
#
_entry.id   AF-A0A934DFD1-F1
#
_cell.length_a   1.000
_cell.length_b   1.000
_cell.length_c   1.000
_cell.angle_alpha   90.00
_cell.angle_beta   90.00
_cell.angle_gamma   90.00
#
_symmetry.space_group_name_H-M   'P 1'
#
loop_
_entity.id
_entity.type
_entity.pdbx_description
1 polymer ?
#
loop_
_entity_poly.entity_id
_entity_poly.type
_entity_poly.pdbx_seq_one_letter_code
_entity_poly.pdbx_strand_id
1 'polypeptide(L)'
;ALLTAEGIDVVKHSAVESAFGYYFAKPGRIEARFHKMLMNARKVREIADYDIDDEIIEPVASLKLDEGREFIGAIKTFLGVR
;
A
#
# COMPACT_ATOMS: atom_id res chain seq x y z
N ALA A 1 2.57 -11.05 -3.15
CA ALA A 1 2.29 -11.81 -1.91
C ALA A 1 0.79 -11.93 -1.69
N LEU A 2 0.09 -10.91 -1.20
CA LEU A 2 -1.36 -11.01 -0.93
C LEU A 2 -2.22 -11.35 -2.16
N LEU A 3 -2.11 -10.56 -3.23
CA LEU A 3 -2.89 -10.80 -4.46
C LEU A 3 -2.60 -12.19 -5.05
N THR A 4 -1.32 -12.54 -5.13
CA THR A 4 -0.86 -13.87 -5.57
C THR A 4 -1.42 -15.01 -4.71
N ALA A 5 -1.50 -14.83 -3.39
CA ALA A 5 -2.07 -15.84 -2.47
C ALA A 5 -3.56 -16.08 -2.72
N GLU A 6 -4.25 -15.11 -3.34
CA GLU A 6 -5.65 -15.20 -3.75
C GLU A 6 -5.80 -15.52 -5.25
N GLY A 7 -4.71 -15.91 -5.92
CA GLY A 7 -4.70 -16.25 -7.35
C GLY A 7 -4.93 -15.07 -8.29
N ILE A 8 -4.68 -13.83 -7.83
CA ILE A 8 -4.85 -12.61 -8.61
C ILE A 8 -3.49 -12.15 -9.13
N ASP A 9 -3.30 -12.22 -10.44
CA ASP A 9 -2.08 -11.78 -11.11
C ASP A 9 -2.25 -10.41 -11.78
N VAL A 10 -1.35 -9.50 -11.44
CA VAL A 10 -1.28 -8.15 -12.01
C VAL A 10 0.18 -7.75 -12.21
N VAL A 11 0.45 -7.02 -13.30
CA VAL A 11 1.83 -6.64 -13.69
C VAL A 11 2.12 -5.14 -13.53
N LYS A 12 1.08 -4.32 -13.37
CA LYS A 12 1.20 -2.86 -13.23
C LYS A 12 0.98 -2.43 -11.79
N HIS A 13 1.73 -1.43 -11.32
CA HIS A 13 1.54 -0.87 -9.98
C HIS A 13 0.11 -0.32 -9.76
N SER A 14 -0.44 0.40 -10.73
CA SER A 14 -1.83 0.89 -10.67
C SER A 14 -2.86 -0.23 -10.63
N ALA A 15 -2.56 -1.39 -11.24
CA ALA A 15 -3.40 -2.57 -11.16
C ALA A 15 -3.33 -3.24 -9.77
N VAL A 16 -2.18 -3.20 -9.09
CA VAL A 16 -2.04 -3.64 -7.70
C VAL A 16 -2.92 -2.81 -6.76
N GLU A 17 -2.87 -1.48 -6.88
CA GLU A 17 -3.70 -0.58 -6.07
C GLU A 17 -5.20 -0.85 -6.30
N SER A 18 -5.61 -0.89 -7.58
CA SER A 18 -7.00 -1.13 -7.97
C SER A 18 -7.51 -2.49 -7.50
N ALA A 19 -6.70 -3.54 -7.69
CA ALA A 19 -7.04 -4.89 -7.26
C ALA A 19 -7.13 -4.99 -5.73
N PHE A 20 -6.22 -4.35 -5.00
CA PHE A 20 -6.29 -4.31 -3.54
C PHE A 20 -7.60 -3.64 -3.08
N GLY A 21 -7.93 -2.49 -3.68
CA GLY A 21 -9.17 -1.77 -3.41
C GLY A 21 -10.42 -2.61 -3.70
N TYR A 22 -10.46 -3.28 -4.85
CA TYR A 22 -11.60 -4.05 -5.31
C TYR A 22 -11.82 -5.34 -4.51
N TYR A 23 -10.78 -6.13 -4.27
CA TYR A 23 -10.90 -7.47 -3.69
C TYR A 23 -10.85 -7.48 -2.15
N PHE A 24 -10.23 -6.48 -1.50
CA PHE A 24 -10.04 -6.51 -0.04
C PHE A 24 -10.70 -5.33 0.67
N ALA A 25 -10.44 -4.11 0.22
CA ALA A 25 -10.91 -2.92 0.92
C ALA A 25 -12.42 -2.71 0.74
N LYS A 26 -12.90 -2.71 -0.51
CA LYS A 26 -14.33 -2.49 -0.83
C LYS A 26 -15.25 -3.56 -0.20
N PRO A 27 -14.89 -4.86 -0.19
CA PRO A 27 -15.70 -5.89 0.46
C PRO A 27 -15.51 -5.95 1.98
N GLY A 28 -14.60 -5.14 2.55
CA GLY A 28 -14.35 -5.09 4.00
C GLY A 28 -13.51 -6.25 4.56
N ARG A 29 -12.82 -7.02 3.70
CA ARG A 29 -11.91 -8.10 4.14
C ARG A 29 -10.66 -7.56 4.84
N ILE A 30 -10.25 -6.35 4.46
CA ILE A 30 -9.19 -5.57 5.10
C ILE A 30 -9.70 -4.14 5.27
N GLU A 31 -9.36 -3.48 6.38
CA GLU A 31 -9.81 -2.12 6.65
C GLU A 31 -9.45 -1.15 5.51
N ALA A 32 -10.42 -0.33 5.08
CA ALA A 32 -10.25 0.56 3.93
C ALA A 32 -9.12 1.59 4.09
N ARG A 33 -8.69 1.87 5.32
CA ARG A 33 -7.55 2.76 5.60
C ARG A 33 -6.24 2.24 4.98
N PHE A 34 -6.06 0.92 4.91
CA PHE A 34 -4.87 0.32 4.31
C PHE A 34 -4.80 0.53 2.79
N HIS A 35 -5.95 0.62 2.11
CA HIS A 35 -5.97 1.01 0.69
C HIS A 35 -5.53 2.46 0.50
N LYS A 36 -6.01 3.38 1.36
CA LYS A 36 -5.58 4.78 1.35
C LYS A 36 -4.09 4.93 1.64
N MET A 37 -3.56 4.19 2.62
CA MET A 37 -2.13 4.16 2.94
C MET A 37 -1.30 3.73 1.73
N LEU A 38 -1.70 2.66 1.04
CA LEU A 38 -1.00 2.16 -0.15
C LEU A 38 -0.97 3.22 -1.27
N MET A 39 -2.11 3.84 -1.57
CA MET A 39 -2.20 4.92 -2.58
C MET A 39 -1.31 6.11 -2.21
N ASN A 40 -1.36 6.55 -0.94
CA ASN A 40 -0.56 7.67 -0.46
C ASN A 40 0.94 7.37 -0.54
N ALA A 41 1.37 6.17 -0.15
CA ALA A 41 2.76 5.75 -0.24
C ALA A 41 3.25 5.76 -1.70
N ARG A 42 2.40 5.33 -2.65
CA ARG A 42 2.75 5.38 -4.08
C ARG A 42 2.90 6.80 -4.61
N LYS A 43 2.00 7.71 -4.20
CA LYS A 43 2.11 9.14 -4.55
C LYS A 43 3.38 9.77 -3.98
N VAL A 44 3.69 9.51 -2.72
CA VAL A 44 4.92 10.01 -2.06
C VAL A 44 6.17 9.49 -2.78
N ARG A 45 6.20 8.20 -3.15
CA ARG A 45 7.31 7.64 -3.91
C ARG A 45 7.44 8.28 -5.29
N GLU A 46 6.32 8.54 -5.97
CA GLU A 46 6.33 9.20 -7.28
C GLU A 46 6.89 10.62 -7.20
N ILE A 47 6.51 11.40 -6.19
CA ILE A 47 7.09 12.72 -5.92
C ILE A 47 8.60 12.58 -5.66
N ALA A 48 9.00 11.69 -4.76
CA ALA A 48 10.42 11.50 -4.44
C ALA A 48 11.28 11.04 -5.63
N ASP A 49 10.72 10.25 -6.54
CA ASP A 49 11.45 9.66 -7.68
C ASP A 49 11.51 10.63 -8.88
N TYR A 50 10.48 11.46 -9.08
CA TYR A 50 10.28 12.18 -10.34
C TYR A 50 10.07 13.68 -10.19
N ASP A 51 9.73 14.18 -9.00
CA ASP A 51 9.60 15.60 -8.76
C ASP A 51 10.99 16.20 -8.50
N ILE A 52 11.25 17.34 -9.13
CA ILE A 52 12.55 18.03 -9.08
C ILE A 52 12.47 19.19 -8.07
N ASP A 53 11.26 19.70 -7.82
CA ASP A 53 11.03 20.89 -7.01
C ASP A 53 10.53 20.55 -5.59
N ASP A 54 9.89 19.40 -5.40
CA ASP A 54 9.36 18.98 -4.09
C ASP A 54 10.34 18.08 -3.31
N GLU A 55 10.80 18.55 -2.15
CA GLU A 55 11.63 17.78 -1.22
C GLU A 55 10.78 17.06 -0.16
N ILE A 56 11.00 15.76 0.01
CA ILE A 56 10.35 14.98 1.07
C ILE A 56 11.06 15.21 2.40
N ILE A 57 10.39 15.89 3.32
CA ILE A 57 10.93 16.18 4.66
C ILE A 57 10.86 14.95 5.59
N GLU A 58 11.75 14.92 6.60
CA GLU A 58 11.88 13.82 7.57
C GLU A 58 10.55 13.40 8.23
N PRO A 59 9.66 14.31 8.67
CA PRO A 59 8.39 13.91 9.26
C PRO A 59 7.48 13.11 8.31
N VAL A 60 7.52 13.43 7.01
CA VAL A 60 6.73 12.71 5.99
C VAL A 60 7.33 11.33 5.77
N ALA A 61 8.66 11.22 5.69
CA ALA A 61 9.33 9.93 5.54
C ALA A 61 9.06 9.00 6.73
N SER A 62 9.22 9.50 7.96
CA SER A 62 8.98 8.75 9.20
C SER A 62 7.55 8.25 9.30
N LEU A 63 6.55 9.09 8.99
CA LEU A 63 5.15 8.68 8.94
C LEU A 63 4.90 7.54 7.94
N LYS A 64 5.52 7.58 6.76
CA LYS A 64 5.35 6.52 5.75
C LYS A 64 5.97 5.20 6.16
N LEU A 65 7.07 5.24 6.92
CA LEU A 65 7.67 4.02 7.49
C LEU A 65 6.72 3.37 8.50
N ASP A 66 6.11 4.16 9.38
CA ASP A 66 5.18 3.65 10.38
C ASP A 66 3.90 3.09 9.75
N GLU A 67 3.29 3.81 8.81
CA GLU A 67 2.15 3.33 8.03
C GLU A 67 2.50 2.05 7.25
N GLY A 68 3.73 1.96 6.72
CA GLY A 68 4.23 0.78 6.03
C GLY A 68 4.35 -0.44 6.95
N ARG A 69 4.87 -0.26 8.17
CA ARG A 69 4.94 -1.33 9.19
C ARG A 69 3.54 -1.81 9.57
N GLU A 70 2.61 -0.88 9.77
CA GLU A 70 1.23 -1.21 10.12
C GLU A 70 0.54 -2.00 8.99
N PHE A 71 0.68 -1.52 7.75
CA PHE A 71 0.16 -2.21 6.56
C PHE A 71 0.69 -3.64 6.47
N ILE A 72 2.00 -3.83 6.58
CA ILE A 72 2.61 -5.17 6.52
C ILE A 72 2.09 -6.06 7.67
N GLY A 73 1.95 -5.52 8.87
CA GLY A 73 1.38 -6.24 10.01
C GLY A 73 -0.06 -6.72 9.76
N ALA A 74 -0.89 -5.86 9.17
CA ALA A 74 -2.26 -6.23 8.79
C ALA A 74 -2.29 -7.33 7.71
N ILE A 75 -1.45 -7.22 6.67
CA ILE A 75 -1.39 -8.23 5.60
C ILE A 75 -0.88 -9.57 6.14
N LYS A 76 0.14 -9.55 7.00
CA LYS A 76 0.67 -10.74 7.67
C LYS A 76 -0.41 -11.44 8.51
N THR A 77 -1.14 -10.67 9.31
CA THR A 77 -2.26 -11.15 10.12
C THR A 77 -3.34 -11.79 9.25
N PHE A 78 -3.70 -11.12 8.15
CA PHE A 78 -4.69 -11.63 7.20
C PHE A 78 -4.24 -12.95 6.55
N LEU A 79 -2.96 -13.07 6.20
CA LEU A 79 -2.37 -14.27 5.60
C LEU A 79 -2.04 -15.37 6.63
N GLY A 80 -2.21 -15.12 7.92
CA GLY A 80 -1.87 -16.07 8.98
C GLY A 80 -0.36 -16.34 9.11
N VAL A 81 0.50 -15.43 8.66
CA VAL A 81 1.96 -15.56 8.72
C VAL A 81 2.56 -14.55 9.70
N ARG A 82 3.59 -14.97 10.45
CA ARG A 82 4.22 -14.14 11.48
C ARG A 82 5.28 -13.18 10.92
#